data_AF-A0A9D2HWD0-F1
#
_entry.id   AF-A0A9D2HWD0-F1
#
_cell.length_a   1.000
_cell.length_b   1.000
_cell.length_c   1.000
_cell.angle_alpha   90.00
_cell.angle_beta   90.00
_cell.angle_gamma   90.00
#
_symmetry.space_group_name_H-M   'P 1'
#
loop_
_entity.id
_entity.type
_entity.pdbx_description
1 polymer ?
#
loop_
_entity_poly.entity_id
_entity_poly.type
_entity_poly.pdbx_seq_one_letter_code
_entity_poly.pdbx_strand_id
1 'polypeptide(L)'
;FLLISFVYYLQTKPRIIRMFILLFVASVIFVYHEILFSILSSIYDVVIYRFKENDNFFNFILSGRDNYVREAFSEFFKSNFWEVKLILGGGAFMSFRSEYVSGMIFDTLEMDFFDVLFMYGLIGALLYLSVIIYLIISSYRISRKLSFLFIFLFLHSFFAGHVFFDGLPVIAGVILYLMTKHINTVKSKFCI
;
A
#
# COMPACT_ATOMS: atom_id res chain seq x y z
N PHE A 1 -1.57 -3.25 -8.11
CA PHE A 1 -3.01 -3.02 -7.85
C PHE A 1 -3.78 -2.62 -9.11
N LEU A 2 -3.48 -1.47 -9.73
CA LEU A 2 -4.24 -0.93 -10.88
C LEU A 2 -4.44 -1.91 -12.06
N LEU A 3 -3.37 -2.59 -12.51
CA LEU A 3 -3.48 -3.57 -13.61
C LEU A 3 -4.40 -4.74 -13.26
N ILE A 4 -4.29 -5.27 -12.04
CA ILE A 4 -5.11 -6.40 -11.57
C ILE A 4 -6.58 -5.96 -11.46
N SER A 5 -6.83 -4.79 -10.85
CA SER A 5 -8.16 -4.20 -10.77
C SER A 5 -8.77 -3.93 -12.15
N PHE A 6 -7.96 -3.48 -13.12
CA PHE A 6 -8.37 -3.25 -14.49
C PHE A 6 -8.73 -4.55 -15.23
N VAL A 7 -7.94 -5.61 -15.05
CA VAL A 7 -8.25 -6.95 -15.60
C VAL A 7 -9.56 -7.48 -15.01
N TYR A 8 -9.74 -7.42 -13.69
CA TYR A 8 -10.99 -7.82 -13.07
C TYR A 8 -12.17 -6.98 -13.56
N TYR A 9 -11.99 -5.66 -13.71
CA TYR A 9 -13.01 -4.78 -14.27
C TYR A 9 -13.42 -5.20 -15.69
N LEU A 10 -12.46 -5.49 -16.58
CA LEU A 10 -12.73 -5.97 -17.93
C LEU A 10 -13.50 -7.29 -17.96
N GLN A 11 -13.23 -8.19 -17.01
CA GLN A 11 -13.94 -9.48 -16.91
C GLN A 11 -15.42 -9.32 -16.54
N THR A 12 -15.80 -8.23 -15.87
CA THR A 12 -17.22 -7.96 -15.52
C THR A 12 -18.06 -7.38 -16.66
N LYS A 13 -17.45 -7.05 -17.81
CA LYS A 13 -18.13 -6.37 -18.92
C LYS A 13 -18.51 -7.34 -20.05
N PRO A 14 -19.62 -7.11 -20.77
CA PRO A 14 -20.00 -7.91 -21.92
C PRO A 14 -18.97 -7.79 -23.05
N ARG A 15 -18.88 -8.82 -23.90
CA ARG A 15 -17.83 -9.00 -24.91
C ARG A 15 -17.64 -7.79 -25.83
N ILE A 16 -18.73 -7.16 -26.26
CA ILE A 16 -18.72 -5.99 -27.15
C ILE A 16 -18.10 -4.77 -26.44
N ILE A 17 -18.56 -4.44 -25.23
CA ILE A 17 -18.01 -3.33 -24.44
C ILE A 17 -16.52 -3.56 -24.14
N ARG A 18 -16.15 -4.81 -23.80
CA ARG A 18 -14.75 -5.19 -23.58
C ARG A 18 -13.88 -4.91 -24.81
N MET A 19 -14.36 -5.23 -26.02
CA MET A 19 -13.65 -4.93 -27.26
C MET A 19 -13.47 -3.43 -27.47
N PHE A 20 -14.51 -2.62 -27.24
CA PHE A 20 -14.42 -1.16 -27.35
C PHE A 20 -13.41 -0.57 -26.35
N ILE A 21 -13.39 -1.04 -25.11
CA ILE A 21 -12.41 -0.58 -24.11
C ILE A 21 -10.99 -0.95 -24.55
N LEU A 22 -10.77 -2.16 -25.05
CA LEU A 22 -9.45 -2.59 -25.53
C LEU A 22 -9.01 -1.80 -26.78
N LEU A 23 -9.92 -1.54 -27.72
CA LEU A 23 -9.66 -0.69 -28.87
C LEU A 23 -9.31 0.74 -28.47
N PHE A 24 -10.03 1.30 -27.50
CA PHE A 24 -9.72 2.62 -26.96
C PHE A 24 -8.32 2.65 -26.32
N VAL A 25 -8.01 1.70 -25.44
CA VAL A 25 -6.67 1.60 -24.83
C VAL A 25 -5.58 1.43 -25.89
N ALA A 26 -5.81 0.58 -26.90
CA ALA A 26 -4.86 0.40 -28.00
C ALA A 26 -4.67 1.69 -28.81
N SER A 27 -5.76 2.44 -29.07
CA SER A 27 -5.69 3.72 -29.78
C SER A 27 -4.92 4.78 -29.00
N VAL A 28 -5.10 4.85 -27.68
CA VAL A 28 -4.34 5.73 -26.79
C VAL A 28 -2.85 5.35 -26.82
N ILE A 29 -2.53 4.06 -26.73
CA ILE A 29 -1.14 3.60 -26.80
C ILE A 29 -0.52 3.97 -28.14
N PHE A 30 -1.24 3.81 -29.25
CA PHE A 30 -0.74 4.13 -30.58
C PHE A 30 -0.46 5.63 -30.76
N VAL A 31 -1.42 6.47 -30.37
CA VAL A 31 -1.30 7.95 -30.49
C VAL A 31 -0.20 8.50 -29.58
N TYR A 32 -0.08 7.98 -28.36
CA TYR A 32 0.84 8.52 -27.35
C TYR A 32 2.09 7.65 -27.14
N HIS A 33 2.45 6.78 -28.09
CA HIS A 33 3.51 5.78 -27.90
C HIS A 33 4.88 6.40 -27.56
N GLU A 34 5.25 7.54 -28.17
CA GLU A 34 6.53 8.21 -27.90
C GLU A 34 6.60 8.74 -26.46
N ILE A 35 5.52 9.39 -26.00
CA ILE A 35 5.42 9.90 -24.63
C ILE A 35 5.44 8.73 -23.64
N LEU A 36 4.68 7.66 -23.92
CA LEU A 36 4.67 6.45 -23.10
C LEU A 36 6.05 5.81 -23.03
N PHE A 37 6.78 5.74 -24.15
CA PHE A 37 8.13 5.19 -24.19
C PHE A 37 9.12 6.03 -23.38
N SER A 38 9.04 7.35 -23.46
CA SER A 38 9.88 8.27 -22.66
C SER A 38 9.62 8.14 -21.15
N ILE A 39 8.36 8.00 -20.75
CA ILE A 39 8.00 7.74 -19.35
C ILE A 39 8.53 6.38 -18.91
N LEU A 40 8.34 5.33 -19.73
CA LEU A 40 8.80 3.99 -19.44
C LEU A 40 10.33 3.91 -19.36
N SER A 41 11.06 4.60 -20.24
CA SER A 41 12.53 4.66 -20.18
C SER A 41 13.00 5.36 -18.92
N SER A 42 12.35 6.46 -18.52
CA SER A 42 12.67 7.16 -17.27
C SER A 42 12.44 6.28 -16.04
N ILE A 43 11.33 5.53 -16.01
CA ILE A 43 11.08 4.54 -14.95
C ILE A 43 12.15 3.44 -14.99
N TYR A 44 12.48 2.95 -16.18
CA TYR A 44 13.49 1.90 -16.36
C TYR A 44 14.88 2.35 -15.90
N ASP A 45 15.27 3.59 -16.17
CA ASP A 45 16.54 4.15 -15.73
C ASP A 45 16.61 4.22 -14.19
N VAL A 46 15.52 4.63 -13.54
CA VAL A 46 15.41 4.60 -12.06
C VAL A 46 15.51 3.17 -11.53
N VAL A 47 14.85 2.22 -12.19
CA VAL A 47 14.90 0.80 -11.84
C VAL A 47 16.33 0.25 -11.99
N ILE A 48 17.01 0.54 -13.11
CA ILE A 48 18.41 0.14 -13.31
C ILE A 48 19.33 0.77 -12.28
N TYR A 49 19.17 2.07 -12.03
CA TYR A 49 19.97 2.80 -11.05
C TYR A 49 19.85 2.14 -9.68
N ARG A 50 18.62 1.87 -9.22
CA ARG A 50 18.36 1.17 -7.96
C ARG A 50 18.86 -0.26 -7.96
N PHE A 51 18.81 -0.97 -9.08
CA PHE A 51 19.32 -2.33 -9.19
C PHE A 51 20.84 -2.37 -9.08
N LYS A 52 21.54 -1.38 -9.65
CA LYS A 52 23.01 -1.29 -9.60
C LYS A 52 23.55 -0.82 -8.25
N GLU A 53 22.82 0.05 -7.55
CA GLU A 53 23.25 0.55 -6.25
C GLU A 53 22.97 -0.39 -5.07
N ASN A 54 22.05 -1.35 -5.22
CA ASN A 54 21.68 -2.25 -4.14
C ASN A 54 22.30 -3.63 -4.33
N ASP A 55 23.14 -4.04 -3.39
CA ASP A 55 23.81 -5.35 -3.41
C ASP A 55 22.85 -6.55 -3.22
N ASN A 56 21.64 -6.30 -2.69
CA ASN A 56 20.67 -7.32 -2.33
C ASN A 56 19.29 -7.07 -2.94
N PHE A 57 18.63 -8.15 -3.41
CA PHE A 57 17.28 -8.13 -3.99
C PHE A 57 16.22 -7.52 -3.06
N PHE A 58 16.35 -7.73 -1.75
CA PHE A 58 15.43 -7.17 -0.76
C PHE A 58 15.55 -5.65 -0.65
N ASN A 59 16.76 -5.10 -0.65
CA ASN A 59 17.01 -3.66 -0.61
C ASN A 59 16.49 -2.98 -1.87
N PHE A 60 16.61 -3.66 -3.00
CA PHE A 60 16.05 -3.20 -4.27
C PHE A 60 14.51 -3.11 -4.23
N ILE A 61 13.81 -4.17 -3.79
CA ILE A 61 12.34 -4.17 -3.70
C ILE A 61 11.81 -3.15 -2.69
N LEU A 62 12.47 -3.03 -1.54
CA LEU A 62 12.11 -2.07 -0.51
C LEU A 62 12.57 -0.66 -0.86
N SER A 63 13.24 -0.45 -1.99
CA SER A 63 13.74 0.85 -2.43
C SER A 63 14.59 1.56 -1.37
N GLY A 64 15.41 0.80 -0.63
CA GLY A 64 16.26 1.31 0.46
C GLY A 64 15.53 1.55 1.79
N ARG A 65 14.22 1.26 1.89
CA ARG A 65 13.45 1.44 3.13
C ARG A 65 13.86 0.50 4.26
N ASP A 66 14.55 -0.59 3.95
CA ASP A 66 15.18 -1.44 4.96
C ASP A 66 16.21 -0.66 5.80
N ASN A 67 16.97 0.24 5.17
CA ASN A 67 17.92 1.10 5.87
C ASN A 67 17.18 2.14 6.72
N TYR A 68 16.12 2.77 6.21
CA TYR A 68 15.31 3.71 6.99
C TYR A 68 14.68 3.07 8.22
N VAL A 69 14.12 1.87 8.09
CA VAL A 69 13.56 1.13 9.23
C VAL A 69 14.66 0.81 10.26
N ARG A 70 15.85 0.38 9.81
CA ARG A 70 16.98 0.09 10.70
C ARG A 70 17.46 1.33 11.45
N GLU A 71 17.60 2.45 10.76
CA GLU A 71 17.97 3.74 11.34
C GLU A 71 16.90 4.23 12.32
N ALA A 72 15.61 4.06 12.00
CA ALA A 72 14.52 4.40 12.90
C ALA A 72 14.53 3.56 14.17
N PHE A 73 14.76 2.25 14.09
CA PHE A 73 14.94 1.43 15.30
C PHE A 73 16.17 1.86 16.10
N SER A 74 17.29 2.13 15.44
CA SER A 74 18.50 2.64 16.10
C SER A 74 18.23 3.94 16.87
N GLU A 75 17.50 4.87 16.26
CA GLU A 75 17.11 6.13 16.89
C GLU A 75 16.09 5.92 18.01
N PHE A 76 15.11 5.05 17.80
CA PHE A 76 14.09 4.72 18.78
C PHE A 76 14.69 4.17 20.09
N PHE A 77 15.66 3.26 19.97
CA PHE A 77 16.33 2.65 21.12
C PHE A 77 17.30 3.58 21.86
N LYS A 78 17.68 4.73 21.29
CA LYS A 78 18.43 5.77 22.02
C LYS A 78 17.55 6.50 23.04
N SER A 79 16.23 6.40 22.94
CA SER A 79 15.33 7.07 23.87
C SER A 79 15.42 6.45 25.27
N ASN A 80 15.53 7.28 26.31
CA ASN A 80 15.52 6.81 27.71
C ASN A 80 14.23 6.09 28.13
N PHE A 81 13.16 6.19 27.33
CA PHE A 81 11.85 5.58 27.59
C PHE A 81 11.40 4.66 26.45
N TRP A 82 12.35 4.02 25.76
CA TRP A 82 12.05 3.20 24.59
C TRP A 82 11.09 2.04 24.89
N GLU A 83 11.12 1.46 26.09
CA GLU A 83 10.22 0.37 26.50
C GLU A 83 8.77 0.84 26.57
N VAL A 84 8.55 2.02 27.16
CA VAL A 84 7.22 2.62 27.29
C VAL A 84 6.71 3.03 25.91
N LYS A 85 7.57 3.64 25.10
CA LYS A 85 7.27 3.98 23.70
C LYS A 85 6.98 2.73 22.86
N LEU A 86 7.59 1.59 23.16
CA LEU A 86 7.34 0.36 22.41
C LEU A 86 5.91 -0.14 22.65
N ILE A 87 5.40 0.01 23.87
CA ILE A 87 4.05 -0.46 24.21
C ILE A 87 2.98 0.55 23.77
N LEU A 88 3.19 1.82 24.10
CA LEU A 88 2.18 2.89 23.95
C LEU A 88 2.37 3.77 22.70
N GLY A 89 3.57 3.75 22.12
CA GLY A 89 3.97 4.64 21.03
C GLY A 89 4.71 5.89 21.52
N GLY A 90 5.48 6.51 20.62
CA GLY A 90 6.06 7.85 20.82
C GLY A 90 5.05 8.98 20.61
N GLY A 91 3.86 8.68 20.11
CA GLY A 91 2.88 9.65 19.62
C GLY A 91 3.11 9.98 18.15
N ALA A 92 2.04 10.44 17.48
CA ALA A 92 2.06 10.70 16.03
C ALA A 92 3.25 11.58 15.62
N PHE A 93 3.44 12.71 16.29
CA PHE A 93 4.45 13.71 15.91
C PHE A 93 5.89 13.32 16.23
N MET A 94 6.12 12.43 17.19
CA MET A 94 7.47 12.01 17.58
C MET A 94 7.90 10.75 16.83
N SER A 95 6.96 9.85 16.51
CA SER A 95 7.20 8.60 15.79
C SER A 95 8.42 7.86 16.36
N PHE A 96 9.41 7.52 15.53
CA PHE A 96 10.61 6.78 15.90
C PHE A 96 11.70 7.63 16.59
N ARG A 97 11.50 8.94 16.77
CA ARG A 97 12.53 9.85 17.28
C ARG A 97 12.79 9.64 18.77
N SER A 98 14.07 9.75 19.14
CA SER A 98 14.52 9.61 20.53
C SER A 98 14.01 10.74 21.43
N GLU A 99 14.08 11.97 20.94
CA GLU A 99 13.76 13.22 21.64
C GLU A 99 12.94 14.18 20.76
N TYR A 100 12.19 15.08 21.39
CA TYR A 100 11.39 16.08 20.69
C TYR A 100 12.17 17.39 20.67
N VAL A 101 12.47 17.89 19.47
CA VAL A 101 13.18 19.15 19.27
C VAL A 101 12.22 20.15 18.63
N SER A 102 12.17 21.37 19.16
CA SER A 102 11.33 22.44 18.60
C SER A 102 11.71 22.71 17.14
N GLY A 103 10.74 22.64 16.23
CA GLY A 103 10.96 22.82 14.79
C GLY A 103 11.31 21.53 14.02
N MET A 104 11.23 20.37 14.68
CA MET A 104 11.39 19.08 14.02
C MET A 104 10.31 18.89 12.94
N ILE A 105 10.74 18.55 11.73
CA ILE A 105 9.85 18.20 10.62
C ILE A 105 9.30 16.80 10.91
N PHE A 106 7.98 16.65 10.74
CA PHE A 106 7.31 15.36 10.83
C PHE A 106 7.88 14.42 9.77
N ASP A 107 8.49 13.33 10.23
CA ASP A 107 9.18 12.37 9.39
C ASP A 107 8.55 10.98 9.57
N THR A 108 8.08 10.41 8.48
CA THR A 108 7.43 9.10 8.44
C THR A 108 8.27 8.15 7.62
N LEU A 109 8.28 6.89 8.01
CA LEU A 109 9.00 5.84 7.27
C LEU A 109 8.32 5.49 5.94
N GLU A 110 7.13 6.05 5.71
CA GLU A 110 6.29 5.73 4.55
C GLU A 110 6.02 4.22 4.47
N MET A 111 5.80 3.61 5.63
CA MET A 111 5.50 2.20 5.79
C MET A 111 4.45 2.08 6.88
N ASP A 112 3.19 1.98 6.49
CA ASP A 112 2.02 2.14 7.38
C ASP A 112 2.13 1.30 8.66
N PHE A 113 2.64 0.07 8.56
CA PHE A 113 2.83 -0.78 9.74
C PHE A 113 3.87 -0.22 10.71
N PHE A 114 5.06 0.18 10.22
CA PHE A 114 6.12 0.71 11.07
C PHE A 114 5.76 2.10 11.59
N ASP A 115 5.11 2.93 10.78
CA ASP A 115 4.60 4.23 11.23
C ASP A 115 3.57 4.05 12.37
N VAL A 116 2.62 3.12 12.24
CA VAL A 116 1.68 2.79 13.33
C VAL A 116 2.40 2.24 14.56
N LEU A 117 3.41 1.38 14.38
CA LEU A 117 4.20 0.82 15.48
C LEU A 117 4.95 1.92 16.25
N PHE A 118 5.61 2.85 15.57
CA PHE A 118 6.36 3.90 16.24
C PHE A 118 5.46 4.98 16.84
N MET A 119 4.35 5.31 16.19
CA MET A 119 3.41 6.32 16.69
C MET A 119 2.53 5.82 17.84
N TYR A 120 2.07 4.56 17.79
CA TYR A 120 1.04 4.01 18.69
C TYR A 120 1.47 2.72 19.40
N GLY A 121 2.73 2.31 19.24
CA GLY A 121 3.31 1.16 19.91
C GLY A 121 2.74 -0.17 19.42
N LEU A 122 3.05 -1.22 20.18
CA LEU A 122 2.55 -2.58 19.96
C LEU A 122 1.02 -2.63 20.06
N ILE A 123 0.40 -1.82 20.91
CA ILE A 123 -1.06 -1.78 21.02
C ILE A 123 -1.69 -1.31 19.71
N GLY A 124 -1.19 -0.20 19.15
CA GLY A 124 -1.65 0.29 17.85
C GLY A 124 -1.38 -0.70 16.72
N ALA A 125 -0.18 -1.28 16.68
CA ALA A 125 0.18 -2.28 15.67
C ALA A 125 -0.71 -3.53 15.73
N LEU A 126 -1.04 -4.02 16.92
CA LEU A 126 -1.94 -5.16 17.11
C LEU A 126 -3.37 -4.84 16.69
N LEU A 127 -3.89 -3.65 17.03
CA LEU A 127 -5.21 -3.21 16.58
C LEU A 127 -5.26 -3.09 15.06
N TYR A 128 -4.22 -2.51 14.47
CA TYR A 128 -4.06 -2.40 13.01
C TYR A 128 -4.10 -3.76 12.33
N LEU A 129 -3.27 -4.71 12.76
CA LEU A 129 -3.26 -6.08 12.23
C LEU A 129 -4.61 -6.79 12.44
N SER A 130 -5.27 -6.56 13.58
CA SER A 130 -6.58 -7.14 13.87
C SER A 130 -7.65 -6.68 12.89
N VAL A 131 -7.67 -5.38 12.54
CA VAL A 131 -8.59 -4.83 11.54
C VAL A 131 -8.32 -5.43 10.15
N ILE A 132 -7.05 -5.54 9.76
CA ILE A 132 -6.65 -6.16 8.49
C ILE A 132 -7.15 -7.60 8.40
N ILE A 133 -6.86 -8.40 9.44
CA ILE A 133 -7.25 -9.81 9.50
C ILE A 133 -8.78 -9.93 9.46
N TYR A 134 -9.48 -9.10 10.23
CA TYR A 134 -10.95 -9.07 10.22
C TYR A 134 -11.51 -8.80 8.83
N LEU A 135 -10.98 -7.81 8.10
CA LEU A 135 -11.43 -7.47 6.74
C LEU A 135 -11.13 -8.59 5.74
N ILE A 136 -9.96 -9.23 5.82
CA ILE A 136 -9.59 -10.36 4.96
C ILE A 136 -10.51 -11.57 5.21
N ILE A 137 -10.77 -11.92 6.47
CA ILE A 137 -11.65 -13.04 6.82
C ILE A 137 -13.10 -12.73 6.41
N SER A 138 -13.58 -11.53 6.70
CA SER A 138 -14.95 -11.11 6.37
C SER A 138 -15.18 -11.10 4.86
N SER A 139 -14.22 -10.60 4.09
CA SER A 139 -14.28 -10.61 2.62
C SER A 139 -14.12 -12.02 2.05
N TYR A 140 -13.35 -12.91 2.67
CA TYR A 140 -13.20 -14.30 2.23
C TYR A 140 -14.51 -15.08 2.35
N ARG A 141 -15.25 -14.91 3.46
CA ARG A 141 -16.58 -15.52 3.66
C ARG A 141 -17.59 -15.12 2.59
N ILE A 142 -17.36 -13.97 1.98
CA ILE A 142 -18.19 -13.39 0.92
C ILE A 142 -17.75 -13.89 -0.47
N SER A 143 -16.47 -13.71 -0.80
CA SER A 143 -15.90 -14.04 -2.11
C SER A 143 -14.39 -14.10 -2.03
N ARG A 144 -13.81 -15.20 -2.52
CA ARG A 144 -12.35 -15.36 -2.62
C ARG A 144 -11.71 -14.22 -3.40
N LYS A 145 -12.34 -13.75 -4.49
CA LYS A 145 -11.84 -12.65 -5.33
C LYS A 145 -11.74 -11.34 -4.54
N LEU A 146 -12.74 -11.05 -3.70
CA LEU A 146 -12.74 -9.84 -2.88
C LEU A 146 -11.66 -9.88 -1.79
N SER A 147 -11.46 -11.06 -1.18
CA SER A 147 -10.38 -11.26 -0.21
C SER A 147 -8.99 -11.05 -0.84
N PHE A 148 -8.77 -11.53 -2.07
CA PHE A 148 -7.54 -11.25 -2.79
C PHE A 148 -7.30 -9.74 -3.01
N LEU A 149 -8.34 -8.97 -3.32
CA LEU A 149 -8.20 -7.51 -3.49
C LEU A 149 -7.78 -6.82 -2.18
N PHE A 150 -8.35 -7.25 -1.04
CA PHE A 150 -7.90 -6.77 0.27
C PHE A 150 -6.46 -7.15 0.57
N ILE A 151 -6.06 -8.41 0.30
CA ILE A 151 -4.67 -8.87 0.50
C ILE A 151 -3.70 -8.00 -0.33
N PHE A 152 -4.00 -7.76 -1.61
CA PHE A 152 -3.16 -6.91 -2.44
C PHE A 152 -3.11 -5.45 -1.98
N LEU A 153 -4.22 -4.92 -1.46
CA LEU A 153 -4.27 -3.57 -0.87
C LEU A 153 -3.34 -3.49 0.36
N PHE A 154 -3.41 -4.47 1.26
CA PHE A 154 -2.59 -4.48 2.47
C PHE A 154 -1.13 -4.81 2.22
N LEU A 155 -0.80 -5.66 1.24
CA LEU A 155 0.58 -5.85 0.80
C LEU A 155 1.15 -4.56 0.23
N HIS A 156 0.35 -3.81 -0.54
CA HIS A 156 0.77 -2.50 -1.04
C HIS A 156 1.00 -1.52 0.11
N SER A 157 0.11 -1.46 1.10
CA SER A 157 0.27 -0.69 2.34
C SER A 157 1.54 -1.04 3.11
N PHE A 158 1.87 -2.33 3.20
CA PHE A 158 3.03 -2.78 3.94
C PHE A 158 4.36 -2.43 3.24
N PHE A 159 4.45 -2.59 1.92
CA PHE A 159 5.69 -2.38 1.17
C PHE A 159 5.87 -0.96 0.65
N ALA A 160 4.82 -0.39 0.06
CA ALA A 160 4.84 0.94 -0.55
C ALA A 160 4.39 2.03 0.44
N GLY A 161 3.81 1.65 1.59
CA GLY A 161 3.25 2.60 2.54
C GLY A 161 2.06 3.36 1.98
N HIS A 162 1.72 4.44 2.69
CA HIS A 162 0.82 5.49 2.21
C HIS A 162 -0.57 5.00 1.84
N VAL A 163 -1.03 3.84 2.33
CA VAL A 163 -2.38 3.39 2.01
C VAL A 163 -3.40 3.96 2.98
N PHE A 164 -3.03 4.08 4.25
CA PHE A 164 -3.89 4.66 5.29
C PHE A 164 -3.66 6.15 5.51
N PHE A 165 -2.45 6.62 5.22
CA PHE A 165 -2.08 8.02 5.42
C PHE A 165 -2.28 8.88 4.16
N ASP A 166 -2.44 8.28 2.97
CA ASP A 166 -2.88 9.01 1.77
C ASP A 166 -4.37 8.80 1.46
N GLY A 167 -5.03 9.87 1.01
CA GLY A 167 -6.45 9.84 0.72
C GLY A 167 -6.86 8.89 -0.42
N LEU A 168 -6.01 8.71 -1.44
CA LEU A 168 -6.37 7.93 -2.64
C LEU A 168 -6.52 6.42 -2.35
N PRO A 169 -5.57 5.74 -1.67
CA PRO A 169 -5.74 4.33 -1.36
C PRO A 169 -6.77 4.08 -0.25
N VAL A 170 -6.97 5.02 0.69
CA VAL A 170 -8.06 4.96 1.68
C VAL A 170 -9.41 4.85 0.98
N ILE A 171 -9.65 5.67 -0.05
CA ILE A 171 -10.89 5.60 -0.85
C ILE A 171 -11.06 4.22 -1.48
N ALA A 172 -10.00 3.61 -2.01
CA ALA A 172 -10.05 2.26 -2.55
C ALA A 172 -10.44 1.22 -1.47
N GLY A 173 -9.88 1.33 -0.26
CA GLY A 173 -10.25 0.51 0.89
C GLY A 173 -11.72 0.66 1.30
N VAL A 174 -12.23 1.90 1.35
CA VAL A 174 -13.64 2.20 1.64
C VAL A 174 -14.56 1.60 0.59
N ILE A 175 -14.22 1.71 -0.70
CA ILE A 175 -15.00 1.11 -1.79
C ILE A 175 -15.07 -0.41 -1.63
N LEU A 176 -13.92 -1.07 -1.37
CA LEU A 176 -13.89 -2.51 -1.14
C LEU A 176 -14.72 -2.92 0.08
N TYR A 177 -14.70 -2.12 1.14
CA TYR A 177 -15.54 -2.33 2.32
C TYR A 177 -17.03 -2.13 2.02
N LEU A 178 -17.42 -1.12 1.25
CA LEU A 178 -18.82 -0.95 0.82
C LEU A 178 -19.28 -2.13 -0.05
N MET A 179 -18.39 -2.69 -0.87
CA MET A 179 -18.69 -3.89 -1.65
C MET A 179 -18.97 -5.11 -0.77
N THR A 180 -18.32 -5.27 0.39
CA THR A 180 -18.66 -6.37 1.32
C THR A 180 -20.07 -6.18 1.90
N LYS A 181 -20.47 -4.95 2.19
CA LYS A 181 -21.78 -4.62 2.78
C LYS A 181 -22.94 -4.74 1.79
N HIS A 182 -22.73 -4.42 0.51
CA HIS A 182 -23.78 -4.41 -0.52
C HIS A 182 -23.80 -5.67 -1.40
N ILE A 183 -23.52 -6.84 -0.80
CA ILE A 183 -23.30 -8.09 -1.54
C ILE A 183 -24.48 -8.56 -2.39
N ASN A 184 -25.72 -8.29 -1.96
CA ASN A 184 -26.91 -8.73 -2.70
C ASN A 184 -27.01 -8.05 -4.07
N THR A 185 -26.45 -6.85 -4.22
CA THR A 185 -26.35 -6.11 -5.48
C THR A 185 -25.10 -6.51 -6.29
N VAL A 186 -24.05 -6.96 -5.61
CA VAL A 186 -22.72 -7.31 -6.19
C VAL A 186 -22.64 -8.78 -6.64
N LYS A 187 -23.43 -9.68 -6.03
CA LYS A 187 -23.48 -11.12 -6.35
C LYS A 187 -23.72 -11.40 -7.84
N SER A 188 -24.53 -10.59 -8.52
CA SER A 188 -24.81 -10.78 -9.96
C SER A 188 -23.60 -10.53 -10.88
N LYS A 189 -22.52 -9.89 -10.39
CA LYS A 189 -21.34 -9.52 -11.20
C LYS A 189 -20.05 -10.20 -10.78
N PHE A 190 -19.94 -10.69 -9.54
CA PHE A 190 -18.69 -11.28 -9.01
C PHE A 190 -18.79 -12.79 -8.68
N CYS A 191 -20.00 -13.34 -8.56
CA CYS A 191 -20.22 -14.78 -8.48
C CYS A 191 -20.35 -15.37 -9.89
N ILE A 192 -19.20 -15.72 -10.46
CA ILE A 192 -18.98 -16.96 -11.21
C ILE A 192 -17.88 -17.69 -10.46
#